data_AF-A0A957G3G3-F1
#
_entry.id   AF-A0A957G3G3-F1
#
_cell.length_a   1.000
_cell.length_b   1.000
_cell.length_c   1.000
_cell.angle_alpha   90.00
_cell.angle_beta   90.00
_cell.angle_gamma   90.00
#
_symmetry.space_group_name_H-M   'P 1'
#
loop_
_entity.id
_entity.type
_entity.pdbx_description
1 polymer ?
#
loop_
_entity_poly.entity_id
_entity_poly.type
_entity_poly.pdbx_seq_one_letter_code
_entity_poly.pdbx_strand_id
1 'polypeptide(L)'
;MTHEIPKKPRRVSDDEVRETILSFCRTAGPDGSVRPEDVARHILPDHWQTLLKRIRLTSKQLAVAGQIVILRKGQPADPDDVKGLIRLRITALGLAPETPPAG
;
A
#
# COMPACT_ATOMS: atom_id res chain seq x y z
N MET A 1 1.05 -18.27 26.54
CA MET A 1 2.41 -17.89 26.11
C MET A 1 2.31 -16.46 25.59
N THR A 2 2.58 -15.48 26.45
CA THR A 2 2.44 -14.06 26.12
C THR A 2 3.59 -13.70 25.18
N HIS A 3 3.31 -13.50 23.89
CA HIS A 3 4.29 -12.89 23.00
C HIS A 3 4.47 -11.44 23.43
N GLU A 4 5.59 -11.15 24.09
CA GLU A 4 6.00 -9.80 24.42
C GLU A 4 6.34 -9.08 23.10
N ILE A 5 5.37 -8.34 22.58
CA ILE A 5 5.58 -7.49 21.42
C ILE A 5 6.64 -6.44 21.79
N PRO A 6 7.77 -6.34 21.07
CA PRO A 6 8.81 -5.37 21.38
C PRO A 6 8.22 -3.97 21.37
N LYS A 7 8.49 -3.19 22.43
CA LYS A 7 7.88 -1.87 22.69
C LYS A 7 8.14 -0.81 21.60
N LYS A 8 9.04 -1.05 20.64
CA LYS A 8 9.39 -0.08 19.58
C LYS A 8 9.39 -0.75 18.19
N PRO A 9 8.64 -0.21 17.22
CA PRO A 9 8.69 -0.68 15.84
C PRO A 9 10.04 -0.36 15.18
N ARG A 10 10.47 -1.19 14.22
CA ARG A 10 11.61 -0.87 13.36
C ARG A 10 11.31 0.39 12.52
N ARG A 11 12.34 1.12 12.13
CA ARG A 11 12.18 2.23 11.18
C ARG A 11 11.83 1.65 9.80
N VAL A 12 10.72 2.13 9.25
CA VAL A 12 10.25 1.82 7.90
C VAL A 12 10.31 3.12 7.11
N SER A 13 10.96 3.11 5.96
CA SER A 13 11.06 4.25 5.05
C SER A 13 9.82 4.37 4.16
N ASP A 14 9.58 5.55 3.61
CA ASP A 14 8.46 5.84 2.70
C ASP A 14 8.59 5.04 1.40
N ASP A 15 9.84 4.91 0.92
CA ASP A 15 10.20 4.11 -0.25
C ASP A 15 9.87 2.62 -0.04
N GLU A 16 10.23 2.05 1.12
CA GLU A 16 9.89 0.66 1.46
C GLU A 16 8.37 0.43 1.46
N VAL A 17 7.60 1.38 2.01
CA VAL A 17 6.13 1.32 1.97
C VAL A 17 5.62 1.36 0.53
N ARG A 18 6.14 2.29 -0.28
CA ARG A 18 5.76 2.46 -1.68
C ARG A 18 6.01 1.19 -2.49
N GLU A 19 7.23 0.67 -2.43
CA GLU A 19 7.66 -0.53 -3.13
C GLU A 19 6.83 -1.74 -2.71
N THR A 20 6.55 -1.90 -1.41
CA THR A 20 5.73 -3.02 -0.93
C THR A 20 4.29 -2.92 -1.45
N ILE A 21 3.68 -1.72 -1.44
CA ILE A 21 2.34 -1.53 -2.00
C ILE A 21 2.31 -1.94 -3.48
N LEU A 22 3.26 -1.43 -4.27
CA LEU A 22 3.36 -1.74 -5.70
C LEU A 22 3.60 -3.23 -5.93
N SER A 23 4.53 -3.84 -5.20
CA SER A 23 4.83 -5.27 -5.29
C SER A 23 3.59 -6.10 -5.03
N PHE A 24 2.85 -5.85 -3.96
CA PHE A 24 1.62 -6.58 -3.66
C PHE A 24 0.56 -6.39 -4.75
N CYS A 25 0.39 -5.16 -5.24
CA CYS A 25 -0.57 -4.87 -6.30
C CYS A 25 -0.18 -5.55 -7.61
N ARG A 26 1.11 -5.60 -7.95
CA ARG A 26 1.68 -6.32 -9.10
C ARG A 26 1.44 -7.84 -8.96
N THR A 27 1.68 -8.41 -7.79
CA THR A 27 1.41 -9.83 -7.50
C THR A 27 -0.08 -10.17 -7.61
N ALA A 28 -0.96 -9.29 -7.13
CA ALA A 28 -2.41 -9.46 -7.28
C ALA A 28 -2.84 -9.39 -8.76
N GLY A 29 -2.08 -8.68 -9.59
CA GLY A 29 -2.33 -8.54 -11.02
C GLY A 29 -3.42 -7.52 -11.33
N PRO A 30 -3.67 -7.27 -12.64
CA PRO A 30 -4.56 -6.24 -13.09
C PRO A 30 -6.01 -6.47 -12.67
N ASP A 31 -6.47 -7.69 -12.38
CA ASP A 31 -7.82 -8.00 -11.87
C ASP A 31 -7.88 -8.23 -10.36
N GLY A 32 -6.72 -8.32 -9.72
CA GLY A 32 -6.61 -8.48 -8.29
C GLY A 32 -6.71 -7.18 -7.52
N SER A 33 -6.83 -7.31 -6.21
CA SER A 33 -6.87 -6.15 -5.33
C SER A 33 -6.31 -6.49 -3.95
N VAL A 34 -5.59 -5.54 -3.36
CA VAL A 34 -4.81 -5.70 -2.13
C VAL A 34 -5.41 -4.85 -1.02
N ARG A 35 -5.32 -5.33 0.21
CA ARG A 35 -5.73 -4.56 1.40
C ARG A 35 -4.53 -3.81 1.97
N PRO A 36 -4.65 -2.54 2.35
CA PRO A 36 -3.56 -1.80 2.96
C PRO A 36 -3.08 -2.42 4.28
N GLU A 37 -3.97 -3.11 4.99
CA GLU A 37 -3.64 -3.85 6.22
C GLU A 37 -2.70 -5.03 5.97
N ASP A 38 -2.83 -5.69 4.82
CA ASP A 38 -2.01 -6.85 4.46
C ASP A 38 -0.57 -6.41 4.19
N VAL A 39 -0.42 -5.32 3.43
CA VAL A 39 0.86 -4.62 3.23
C VAL A 39 1.47 -4.21 4.58
N ALA A 40 0.68 -3.59 5.45
CA ALA A 40 1.16 -3.16 6.77
C ALA A 40 1.65 -4.33 7.63
N ARG A 41 0.92 -5.45 7.62
CA ARG A 41 1.27 -6.67 8.35
C ARG A 41 2.49 -7.36 7.76
N HIS A 42 2.69 -7.27 6.44
CA HIS A 42 3.88 -7.79 5.80
C HIS A 42 5.14 -7.05 6.25
N ILE A 43 5.08 -5.71 6.28
CA ILE A 43 6.22 -4.86 6.68
C ILE A 43 6.47 -4.95 8.18
N LEU A 44 5.40 -4.86 8.98
CA LEU A 44 5.46 -4.64 10.42
C LEU A 44 4.29 -5.38 11.12
N PRO A 45 4.34 -6.71 11.23
CA PRO A 45 3.21 -7.53 11.70
C PRO A 45 2.72 -7.16 13.09
N ASP A 46 3.63 -6.77 13.99
CA ASP A 46 3.33 -6.41 15.37
C ASP A 46 2.81 -4.97 15.55
N HIS A 47 3.21 -4.05 14.66
CA HIS A 47 2.93 -2.61 14.79
C HIS A 47 2.25 -2.03 13.53
N TRP A 48 1.59 -2.88 12.75
CA TRP A 48 1.00 -2.58 11.43
C TRP A 48 0.08 -1.34 11.44
N GLN A 49 -0.63 -1.12 12.56
CA GLN A 49 -1.52 0.04 12.74
C GLN A 49 -0.79 1.37 12.59
N THR A 50 0.49 1.43 12.98
CA THR A 50 1.33 2.63 12.86
C THR A 50 1.65 2.96 11.39
N LEU A 51 1.74 1.93 10.53
CA LEU A 51 1.99 2.09 9.10
C LEU A 51 0.74 2.46 8.31
N LEU A 52 -0.47 2.14 8.78
CA LEU A 52 -1.71 2.43 8.05
C LEU A 52 -1.81 3.89 7.60
N LYS A 53 -1.41 4.84 8.46
CA LYS A 53 -1.43 6.27 8.09
C LYS A 53 -0.49 6.56 6.92
N ARG A 54 0.73 6.00 6.95
CA ARG A 54 1.71 6.15 5.86
C ARG A 54 1.24 5.43 4.60
N ILE A 55 0.81 4.18 4.70
CA ILE A 55 0.30 3.40 3.57
C ILE A 55 -0.86 4.12 2.90
N ARG A 56 -1.79 4.71 3.64
CA ARG A 56 -2.89 5.51 3.06
C ARG A 56 -2.37 6.71 2.28
N LEU A 57 -1.42 7.46 2.85
CA LEU A 57 -0.81 8.61 2.19
C LEU A 57 -0.09 8.18 0.90
N THR A 58 0.76 7.16 0.97
CA THR A 58 1.49 6.63 -0.19
C THR A 58 0.55 6.06 -1.23
N SER A 59 -0.51 5.34 -0.82
CA SER A 59 -1.53 4.82 -1.75
C SER A 59 -2.24 5.96 -2.48
N LYS A 60 -2.55 7.05 -1.77
CA LYS A 60 -3.11 8.26 -2.39
C LYS A 60 -2.14 8.86 -3.41
N GLN A 61 -0.87 9.00 -3.07
CA GLN A 61 0.15 9.51 -4.01
C GLN A 61 0.25 8.63 -5.26
N LEU A 62 0.30 7.31 -5.10
CA LEU A 62 0.34 6.36 -6.21
C LEU A 62 -0.95 6.40 -7.06
N ALA A 63 -2.11 6.62 -6.42
CA ALA A 63 -3.38 6.75 -7.12
C ALA A 63 -3.46 8.05 -7.93
N VAL A 64 -2.99 9.17 -7.36
CA VAL A 64 -2.87 10.46 -8.05
C VAL A 64 -1.87 10.37 -9.20
N ALA A 65 -0.76 9.65 -9.03
CA ALA A 65 0.20 9.35 -10.09
C ALA A 65 -0.35 8.39 -11.16
N GLY A 66 -1.54 7.80 -10.96
CA GLY A 66 -2.16 6.84 -11.87
C GLY A 66 -1.53 5.45 -11.87
N GLN A 67 -0.62 5.13 -10.94
CA GLN A 67 0.05 3.84 -10.82
C GLN A 67 -0.84 2.76 -10.18
N ILE A 68 -1.74 3.18 -9.30
CA ILE A 68 -2.75 2.29 -8.70
C ILE A 68 -4.12 2.95 -8.78
N VAL A 69 -5.17 2.19 -8.53
CA VAL A 69 -6.51 2.72 -8.30
C VAL A 69 -7.02 2.27 -6.94
N ILE A 70 -7.65 3.18 -6.21
CA ILE A 70 -8.30 2.86 -4.93
C ILE A 70 -9.75 2.49 -5.21
N LEU A 71 -10.13 1.28 -4.80
CA LEU A 71 -11.46 0.73 -4.95
C LEU A 71 -12.17 0.68 -3.59
N ARG A 72 -13.43 1.08 -3.56
CA ARG A 72 -14.34 0.93 -2.42
C ARG A 72 -15.60 0.21 -2.89
N LYS A 73 -15.96 -0.90 -2.23
CA LYS A 73 -17.07 -1.77 -2.64
C LYS A 73 -17.01 -2.17 -4.15
N GLY A 74 -15.81 -2.30 -4.70
CA GLY A 74 -15.58 -2.67 -6.11
C GLY A 74 -15.62 -1.50 -7.10
N GLN A 75 -15.87 -0.28 -6.67
CA GLN A 75 -15.89 0.92 -7.53
C GLN A 75 -14.67 1.81 -7.25
N PRO A 76 -14.10 2.48 -8.27
CA PRO A 76 -13.06 3.47 -8.06
C PRO A 76 -13.59 4.59 -7.17
N ALA A 77 -12.85 4.89 -6.12
CA ALA A 77 -13.22 5.87 -5.12
C ALA A 77 -12.11 6.91 -4.98
N ASP A 78 -12.51 8.13 -4.65
CA ASP A 78 -11.58 9.24 -4.52
C ASP A 78 -10.61 8.98 -3.35
N PRO A 79 -9.29 9.08 -3.58
CA PRO A 79 -8.30 8.74 -2.56
C PRO A 79 -8.28 9.72 -1.36
N ASP A 80 -8.93 10.89 -1.45
CA ASP A 80 -9.07 11.84 -0.35
C ASP A 80 -10.28 11.54 0.55
N ASP A 81 -11.39 11.07 -0.03
CA ASP A 81 -12.64 10.81 0.71
C ASP A 81 -12.72 9.39 1.31
N VAL A 82 -11.86 8.47 0.85
CA VAL A 82 -11.92 7.06 1.26
C VAL A 82 -11.52 6.82 2.71
N LYS A 83 -12.52 6.49 3.54
CA LYS A 83 -12.34 6.00 4.91
C LYS A 83 -12.79 4.54 5.05
N GLY A 84 -12.00 3.74 5.75
CA GLY A 84 -12.33 2.36 6.09
C GLY A 84 -11.81 1.33 5.09
N LEU A 85 -12.68 0.37 4.72
CA LEU A 85 -12.31 -0.80 3.93
C LEU A 85 -12.13 -0.43 2.45
N ILE A 86 -10.87 -0.17 2.07
CA ILE A 86 -10.45 0.10 0.70
C ILE A 86 -9.66 -1.06 0.14
N ARG A 87 -9.60 -1.14 -1.18
CA ARG A 87 -8.70 -2.04 -1.89
C ARG A 87 -7.85 -1.28 -2.89
N LEU A 88 -6.62 -1.74 -3.08
CA LEU A 88 -5.65 -1.17 -4.01
C LEU A 88 -5.53 -2.11 -5.20
N ARG A 89 -5.65 -1.61 -6.41
CA ARG A 89 -5.50 -2.39 -7.64
C ARG A 89 -4.43 -1.75 -8.50
N ILE A 90 -3.55 -2.57 -9.08
CA ILE A 90 -2.50 -2.08 -9.98
C ILE A 90 -3.14 -1.58 -11.27
N THR A 91 -2.61 -0.50 -11.82
CA THR A 91 -2.98 -0.05 -13.18
C THR A 91 -1.89 -0.46 -14.17
N ALA A 92 -2.13 -0.24 -15.46
CA ALA A 92 -1.11 -0.42 -16.48
C ALA A 92 0.17 0.39 -16.18
N LEU A 93 0.04 1.58 -15.59
CA LEU A 93 1.19 2.44 -15.27
C LEU A 93 2.00 1.92 -14.08
N GLY A 94 1.36 1.34 -13.05
CA GLY A 94 2.09 0.75 -11.93
C GLY A 94 2.75 -0.59 -12.27
N LEU A 95 2.25 -1.25 -13.32
CA LEU A 95 2.85 -2.48 -13.84
C LEU A 95 4.12 -2.20 -14.65
N ALA A 96 4.23 -1.01 -15.26
CA ALA A 96 5.48 -0.62 -15.87
C ALA A 96 6.59 -0.69 -14.81
N PRO A 97 7.74 -1.33 -15.11
CA PRO A 97 8.91 -1.20 -14.25
C PRO A 97 9.16 0.30 -14.20
N GLU A 98 9.04 0.89 -13.02
CA GLU A 98 9.55 2.23 -12.81
C GLU A 98 10.99 2.21 -13.27
N THR A 99 11.24 2.78 -14.44
CA THR A 99 12.61 3.05 -14.84
C THR A 99 13.03 4.10 -13.83
N PRO A 100 13.94 3.79 -12.88
CA PRO A 100 14.44 4.83 -12.01
C PRO A 100 14.96 5.92 -12.95
N PRO A 101 14.58 7.21 -12.76
CA PRO A 101 15.21 8.26 -13.52
C PRO A 101 16.69 8.16 -13.17
N ALA A 102 17.50 7.75 -14.15
CA ALA A 102 18.95 7.82 -14.03
C ALA A 102 19.28 9.30 -13.74
N GLY A 103 19.77 9.57 -12.54
CA GLY A 103 20.11 10.90 -12.05
C GLY A 103 21.04 10.79 -10.87
#